data_AF-Q8RH24-F1
#
_entry.id   AF-Q8RH24-F1
#
_cell.length_a   1.000
_cell.length_b   1.000
_cell.length_c   1.000
_cell.angle_alpha   90.00
_cell.angle_beta   90.00
_cell.angle_gamma   90.00
#
_symmetry.space_group_name_H-M   'P 1'
#
loop_
_entity.id
_entity.type
_entity.pdbx_description
1 polymer ?
#
loop_
_entity_poly.entity_id
_entity_poly.type
_entity_poly.pdbx_seq_one_letter_code
_entity_poly.pdbx_strand_id
1 'polypeptide(L)'
;MSIENSCVRLDEGRWNPKNREVLEKLIEKYRDTNSYAVFDWDNTSIQGDTQLNLFIYQIENLIYKLNPQKFNEVIRKNVPTNDFEERYKNLDGEILNVTKLANDIYKDYIFLYENYISDKKLSLKEIRNTEEFKDFRAKMHYLHNALPGNFSAELACLWEFYLLSGMTKDEVKSLAKEATDTKLGEAIGDVIVESSRVLTGEAGMVREIYDNGLRIRPEMANLYHELKRNGIDVYIISASMQELIEVFATDKSYGYNLDVENIYAMKLKSTTDNILIDEYNYDIPFTQREGKSETINKFIKSKYNGRGPILVAGDAVGDESMLTKFEDTEVLLIMKREGKLDDVAKDSRALIQKRNAQTGLLDPKN
;
A
#
# COMPACT_ATOMS: atom_id res chain seq x y z
N MET A 1 12.24 -43.62 -9.71
CA MET A 1 11.18 -42.84 -10.36
C MET A 1 11.81 -41.53 -10.77
N SER A 2 12.14 -41.39 -12.05
CA SER A 2 12.56 -40.13 -12.64
C SER A 2 11.44 -39.12 -12.43
N ILE A 3 11.73 -38.01 -11.77
CA ILE A 3 10.83 -36.86 -11.72
C ILE A 3 10.65 -36.46 -13.19
N GLU A 4 9.47 -36.76 -13.76
CA GLU A 4 9.09 -36.17 -15.04
C GLU A 4 9.30 -34.66 -14.89
N ASN A 5 10.07 -34.06 -15.79
CA ASN A 5 10.21 -32.61 -15.88
C ASN A 5 8.79 -32.02 -15.90
N SER A 6 8.31 -31.48 -14.78
CA SER A 6 7.00 -30.86 -14.75
C SER A 6 7.04 -29.71 -15.76
N CYS A 7 6.17 -29.75 -16.76
CA CYS A 7 6.05 -28.65 -17.72
C CYS A 7 5.71 -27.38 -16.94
N VAL A 8 6.44 -26.27 -17.20
CA VAL A 8 6.04 -24.97 -16.65
C VAL A 8 4.65 -24.67 -17.17
N ARG A 9 3.72 -24.43 -16.26
CA ARG A 9 2.34 -24.11 -16.66
C ARG A 9 1.72 -23.15 -15.68
N LEU A 10 1.47 -21.93 -16.15
CA LEU A 10 0.61 -21.00 -15.43
C LEU A 10 -0.85 -21.38 -15.68
N ASP A 11 -1.68 -21.17 -14.66
CA ASP A 11 -3.12 -21.32 -14.83
C ASP A 11 -3.61 -20.34 -15.91
N GLU A 12 -4.59 -20.75 -16.72
CA GLU A 12 -5.14 -19.87 -17.77
C GLU A 12 -5.64 -18.55 -17.15
N GLY A 13 -6.38 -18.66 -16.03
CA GLY A 13 -6.85 -17.52 -15.25
C GLY A 13 -7.53 -16.47 -16.12
N ARG A 14 -7.33 -15.19 -15.78
CA ARG A 14 -7.70 -14.05 -16.62
C ARG A 14 -6.48 -13.32 -17.17
N TRP A 15 -5.38 -14.03 -17.35
CA TRP A 15 -4.20 -13.48 -18.01
C TRP A 15 -4.51 -13.07 -19.44
N ASN A 16 -3.88 -11.99 -19.90
CA ASN A 16 -3.70 -11.83 -21.34
C ASN A 16 -2.92 -13.06 -21.87
N PRO A 17 -3.43 -13.78 -22.87
CA PRO A 17 -2.82 -15.03 -23.34
C PRO A 17 -1.36 -14.88 -23.76
N LYS A 18 -0.98 -13.75 -24.38
CA LYS A 18 0.40 -13.47 -24.78
C LYS A 18 1.29 -13.27 -23.57
N ASN A 19 0.82 -12.57 -22.54
CA ASN A 19 1.59 -12.37 -21.32
C ASN A 19 1.87 -13.71 -20.63
N ARG A 20 0.84 -14.57 -20.52
CA ARG A 20 0.99 -15.93 -19.96
C ARG A 20 2.04 -16.73 -20.70
N GLU A 21 1.98 -16.78 -22.03
CA GLU A 21 2.95 -17.50 -22.87
C GLU A 21 4.38 -17.00 -22.68
N VAL A 22 4.59 -15.68 -22.63
CA VAL A 22 5.93 -15.10 -22.42
C VAL A 22 6.45 -15.41 -21.02
N LEU A 23 5.61 -15.33 -19.99
CA LEU A 23 5.99 -15.68 -18.62
C LEU A 23 6.35 -17.16 -18.49
N GLU A 24 5.58 -18.08 -19.09
CA GLU A 24 5.89 -19.51 -19.11
C GLU A 24 7.26 -19.78 -19.75
N LYS A 25 7.54 -19.17 -20.91
CA LYS A 25 8.86 -19.29 -21.57
C LYS A 25 10.00 -18.71 -20.75
N LEU A 26 9.77 -17.61 -20.03
CA LEU A 26 10.77 -17.01 -19.15
C LEU A 26 11.12 -17.97 -18.01
N ILE A 27 10.11 -18.56 -17.36
CA ILE A 27 10.30 -19.52 -16.27
C ILE A 27 11.02 -20.78 -16.78
N GLU A 28 10.66 -21.29 -17.97
CA GLU A 28 11.36 -22.43 -18.58
C GLU A 28 12.85 -22.13 -18.82
N LYS A 29 13.15 -20.94 -19.34
CA LYS A 29 14.52 -20.52 -19.65
C LYS A 29 15.40 -20.39 -18.41
N TYR A 30 14.84 -19.91 -17.30
CA TYR A 30 15.57 -19.62 -16.05
C TYR A 30 15.36 -20.63 -14.94
N ARG A 31 14.75 -21.79 -15.25
CA ARG A 31 14.56 -22.88 -14.30
C ARG A 31 15.89 -23.31 -13.70
N ASP A 32 15.97 -23.30 -12.36
CA ASP A 32 17.13 -23.73 -11.58
C ASP A 32 18.45 -23.03 -11.96
N THR A 33 18.39 -21.81 -12.51
CA THR A 33 19.60 -21.05 -12.92
C THR A 33 20.12 -20.09 -11.85
N ASN A 34 19.65 -20.21 -10.60
CA ASN A 34 19.89 -19.28 -9.51
C ASN A 34 19.46 -17.84 -9.88
N SER A 35 18.18 -17.68 -10.23
CA SER A 35 17.56 -16.44 -10.69
C SER A 35 16.47 -15.98 -9.72
N TYR A 36 16.03 -14.72 -9.85
CA TYR A 36 14.96 -14.17 -9.03
C TYR A 36 14.13 -13.15 -9.80
N ALA A 37 12.91 -12.95 -9.32
CA ALA A 37 11.95 -11.97 -9.80
C ALA A 37 11.54 -11.02 -8.66
N VAL A 38 11.21 -9.77 -9.01
CA VAL A 38 10.83 -8.72 -8.06
C VAL A 38 9.45 -8.17 -8.40
N PHE A 39 8.59 -8.03 -7.41
CA PHE A 39 7.24 -7.53 -7.58
C PHE A 39 6.94 -6.41 -6.59
N ASP A 40 6.24 -5.39 -7.05
CA ASP A 40 5.49 -4.53 -6.14
C ASP A 40 4.25 -5.26 -5.58
N TRP A 41 3.71 -4.74 -4.47
CA TRP A 41 2.55 -5.33 -3.82
C TRP A 41 1.22 -4.69 -4.24
N ASP A 42 1.03 -3.44 -3.86
CA ASP A 42 -0.24 -2.72 -3.96
C ASP A 42 -0.58 -2.45 -5.43
N ASN A 43 -1.81 -2.73 -5.85
CA ASN A 43 -2.25 -2.68 -7.27
C ASN A 43 -1.45 -3.54 -8.29
N THR A 44 -0.35 -4.16 -7.89
CA THR A 44 0.49 -5.08 -8.68
C THR A 44 0.19 -6.54 -8.34
N SER A 45 0.57 -6.98 -7.14
CA SER A 45 0.30 -8.32 -6.61
C SER A 45 -1.18 -8.51 -6.25
N ILE A 46 -1.80 -7.46 -5.72
CA ILE A 46 -3.22 -7.43 -5.31
C ILE A 46 -3.99 -6.35 -6.09
N GLN A 47 -5.31 -6.34 -5.98
CA GLN A 47 -6.11 -5.13 -6.25
C GLN A 47 -6.21 -4.29 -4.97
N GLY A 48 -6.04 -2.97 -5.14
CA GLY A 48 -6.16 -2.00 -4.06
C GLY A 48 -4.82 -1.75 -3.38
N ASP A 49 -4.86 -0.87 -2.37
CA ASP A 49 -3.71 -0.40 -1.61
C ASP A 49 -3.89 -0.77 -0.14
N THR A 50 -2.98 -1.59 0.38
CA THR A 50 -3.02 -2.14 1.73
C THR A 50 -2.91 -1.07 2.81
N GLN A 51 -2.03 -0.10 2.61
CA GLN A 51 -1.80 0.96 3.57
C GLN A 51 -3.02 1.87 3.66
N LEU A 52 -3.54 2.33 2.50
CA LEU A 52 -4.76 3.14 2.44
C LEU A 52 -5.94 2.42 3.11
N ASN A 53 -6.10 1.13 2.83
CA ASN A 53 -7.20 0.35 3.39
C ASN A 53 -7.06 0.11 4.90
N LEU A 54 -5.83 0.01 5.41
CA LEU A 54 -5.56 0.03 6.86
C LEU A 54 -5.90 1.40 7.47
N PHE A 55 -5.52 2.50 6.82
CA PHE A 55 -5.86 3.85 7.28
C PHE A 55 -7.37 4.08 7.34
N ILE A 56 -8.10 3.69 6.29
CA ILE A 56 -9.57 3.70 6.31
C ILE A 56 -10.08 2.86 7.48
N TYR A 57 -9.58 1.63 7.67
CA TYR A 57 -10.02 0.76 8.76
C TYR A 57 -9.74 1.37 10.15
N GLN A 58 -8.59 2.02 10.34
CA GLN A 58 -8.26 2.72 11.61
C GLN A 58 -9.23 3.86 11.90
N ILE A 59 -9.57 4.69 10.91
CA ILE A 59 -10.53 5.78 11.07
C ILE A 59 -11.90 5.21 11.44
N GLU A 60 -12.39 4.25 10.65
CA GLU A 60 -13.71 3.68 10.85
C GLU A 60 -13.83 3.04 12.23
N ASN A 61 -12.79 2.39 12.73
CA ASN A 61 -12.81 1.67 14.00
C ASN A 61 -12.18 2.42 15.18
N LEU A 62 -11.69 3.65 14.95
CA LEU A 62 -10.98 4.48 15.94
C LEU A 62 -9.88 3.72 16.70
N ILE A 63 -9.03 3.00 15.96
CA ILE A 63 -7.96 2.17 16.53
C ILE A 63 -6.65 2.95 16.53
N TYR A 64 -6.35 3.60 17.65
CA TYR A 64 -5.14 4.38 17.85
C TYR A 64 -4.56 4.14 19.26
N LYS A 65 -3.23 4.05 19.36
CA LYS A 65 -2.50 4.04 20.65
C LYS A 65 -1.92 5.42 21.03
N LEU A 66 -2.47 6.46 20.43
CA LEU A 66 -2.03 7.83 20.60
C LEU A 66 -2.99 8.53 21.57
N ASN A 67 -2.46 9.06 22.68
CA ASN A 67 -3.23 10.02 23.47
C ASN A 67 -3.46 11.31 22.64
N PRO A 68 -4.40 12.18 23.02
CA PRO A 68 -4.74 13.34 22.19
C PRO A 68 -3.55 14.25 21.87
N GLN A 69 -2.65 14.48 22.84
CA GLN A 69 -1.47 15.32 22.64
C GLN A 69 -0.53 14.72 21.59
N LYS A 70 -0.18 13.44 21.73
CA LYS A 70 0.70 12.76 20.78
C LYS A 70 0.04 12.60 19.41
N PHE A 71 -1.27 12.39 19.35
CA PHE A 71 -2.02 12.37 18.09
C PHE A 71 -1.90 13.71 17.35
N ASN A 72 -2.11 14.83 18.06
CA ASN A 72 -1.96 16.17 17.48
C ASN A 72 -0.52 16.46 16.99
N GLU A 73 0.49 15.98 17.72
CA GLU A 73 1.88 16.06 17.28
C GLU A 73 2.11 15.27 15.98
N VAL A 74 1.61 14.03 15.91
CA VAL A 74 1.76 13.13 14.76
C VAL A 74 1.13 13.73 13.51
N ILE A 75 -0.13 14.17 13.56
CA ILE A 75 -0.83 14.67 12.37
C ILE A 75 -0.24 15.97 11.80
N ARG A 76 0.60 16.67 12.58
CA ARG A 76 1.31 17.89 12.18
C ARG A 76 2.78 17.67 11.89
N LYS A 77 3.28 16.46 12.11
CA LYS A 77 4.72 16.19 12.09
C LYS A 77 5.30 16.45 10.71
N ASN A 78 6.25 17.38 10.64
CA ASN A 78 6.96 17.80 9.44
C ASN A 78 6.05 18.39 8.34
N VAL A 79 4.78 18.68 8.62
CA VAL A 79 3.85 19.18 7.61
C VAL A 79 3.86 20.71 7.59
N PRO A 80 4.24 21.35 6.46
CA PRO A 80 4.17 22.80 6.33
C PRO A 80 2.76 23.34 6.52
N THR A 81 2.65 24.56 7.05
CA THR A 81 1.36 25.19 7.40
C THR A 81 0.85 26.18 6.35
N ASN A 82 1.54 26.30 5.21
CA ASN A 82 1.07 27.13 4.10
C ASN A 82 -0.21 26.57 3.50
N ASP A 83 -0.93 27.45 2.81
CA ASP A 83 -2.10 27.08 2.01
C ASP A 83 -1.73 26.00 1.00
N PHE A 84 -2.65 25.06 0.84
CA PHE A 84 -2.60 24.04 -0.19
C PHE A 84 -2.80 24.65 -1.58
N GLU A 85 -2.52 23.87 -2.61
CA GLU A 85 -2.83 24.20 -4.00
C GLU A 85 -4.32 24.52 -4.16
N GLU A 86 -4.63 25.41 -5.11
CA GLU A 86 -5.97 25.99 -5.28
C GLU A 86 -7.10 24.97 -5.40
N ARG A 87 -6.82 23.75 -5.86
CA ARG A 87 -7.82 22.67 -5.97
C ARG A 87 -8.31 22.14 -4.61
N TYR A 88 -7.57 22.37 -3.53
CA TYR A 88 -7.91 21.90 -2.17
C TYR A 88 -8.68 22.97 -1.40
N LYS A 89 -9.92 23.18 -1.81
CA LYS A 89 -10.87 24.10 -1.16
C LYS A 89 -11.93 23.35 -0.35
N ASN A 90 -12.41 23.98 0.71
CA ASN A 90 -13.63 23.54 1.39
C ASN A 90 -14.87 23.82 0.53
N LEU A 91 -16.05 23.42 1.00
CA LEU A 91 -17.32 23.59 0.26
C LEU A 91 -17.74 25.06 0.08
N ASP A 92 -17.19 25.98 0.86
CA ASP A 92 -17.41 27.43 0.73
C ASP A 92 -16.40 28.10 -0.21
N GLY A 93 -15.49 27.32 -0.80
CA GLY A 93 -14.48 27.80 -1.75
C GLY A 93 -13.21 28.38 -1.12
N GLU A 94 -13.05 28.27 0.20
CA GLU A 94 -11.83 28.68 0.88
C GLU A 94 -10.71 27.66 0.68
N ILE A 95 -9.52 28.12 0.34
CA ILE A 95 -8.32 27.27 0.27
C ILE A 95 -7.96 26.83 1.70
N LEU A 96 -7.71 25.53 1.86
CA LEU A 96 -7.36 24.94 3.14
C LEU A 96 -5.85 24.84 3.35
N ASN A 97 -5.48 24.62 4.61
CA ASN A 97 -4.14 24.27 5.04
C ASN A 97 -4.21 23.27 6.21
N VAL A 98 -3.05 22.76 6.58
CA VAL A 98 -2.91 21.77 7.66
C VAL A 98 -3.36 22.34 9.00
N THR A 99 -3.12 23.64 9.26
CA THR A 99 -3.47 24.26 10.54
C THR A 99 -4.97 24.15 10.80
N LYS A 100 -5.79 24.59 9.85
CA LYS A 100 -7.26 24.56 9.94
C LYS A 100 -7.77 23.13 10.14
N LEU A 101 -7.33 22.20 9.29
CA LEU A 101 -7.75 20.79 9.35
C LEU A 101 -7.33 20.12 10.65
N ALA A 102 -6.06 20.25 11.04
CA ALA A 102 -5.53 19.59 12.22
C ALA A 102 -6.11 20.17 13.52
N ASN A 103 -6.52 21.45 13.55
CA ASN A 103 -7.20 22.03 14.71
C ASN A 103 -8.55 21.36 14.94
N ASP A 104 -9.33 21.18 13.86
CA ASP A 104 -10.63 20.52 13.92
C ASP A 104 -10.50 19.04 14.25
N ILE A 105 -9.65 18.32 13.51
CA ILE A 105 -9.34 16.90 13.73
C ILE A 105 -8.92 16.66 15.18
N TYR A 106 -8.06 17.52 15.74
CA TYR A 106 -7.60 17.37 17.13
C TYR A 106 -8.74 17.54 18.13
N LYS A 107 -9.59 18.54 17.93
CA LYS A 107 -10.76 18.77 18.78
C LYS A 107 -11.70 17.57 18.77
N ASP A 108 -12.00 17.03 17.60
CA ASP A 108 -12.84 15.83 17.48
C ASP A 108 -12.17 14.62 18.12
N TYR A 109 -10.86 14.45 17.88
CA TYR A 109 -10.11 13.33 18.44
C TYR A 109 -10.10 13.32 19.97
N ILE A 110 -10.08 14.48 20.64
CA ILE A 110 -10.23 14.54 22.12
C ILE A 110 -11.56 13.89 22.54
N PHE A 111 -12.67 14.27 21.90
CA PHE A 111 -13.98 13.70 22.20
C PHE A 111 -14.02 12.20 21.91
N LEU A 112 -13.55 11.78 20.73
CA LEU A 112 -13.51 10.37 20.32
C LEU A 112 -12.65 9.55 21.28
N TYR A 113 -11.55 10.12 21.77
CA TYR A 113 -10.66 9.48 22.72
C TYR A 113 -11.37 9.22 24.04
N GLU A 114 -11.97 10.25 24.63
CA GLU A 114 -12.64 10.18 25.92
C GLU A 114 -13.91 9.32 25.92
N ASN A 115 -14.57 9.19 24.77
CA ASN A 115 -15.86 8.50 24.66
C ASN A 115 -15.76 7.12 24.03
N TYR A 116 -14.66 6.79 23.35
CA TYR A 116 -14.49 5.50 22.70
C TYR A 116 -13.08 4.92 22.81
N ILE A 117 -12.02 5.66 22.45
CA ILE A 117 -10.67 5.07 22.32
C ILE A 117 -10.11 4.63 23.68
N SER A 118 -10.24 5.43 24.73
CA SER A 118 -9.70 5.10 26.06
C SER A 118 -10.52 4.04 26.79
N ASP A 119 -11.83 4.29 26.94
CA ASP A 119 -12.67 3.54 27.89
C ASP A 119 -13.95 2.96 27.28
N LYS A 120 -14.15 3.07 25.94
CA LYS A 120 -15.33 2.53 25.23
C LYS A 120 -16.68 2.92 25.88
N LYS A 121 -16.82 4.17 26.35
CA LYS A 121 -18.05 4.68 27.01
C LYS A 121 -19.27 4.59 26.09
N LEU A 122 -19.07 4.83 24.79
CA LEU A 122 -20.04 4.59 23.73
C LEU A 122 -19.66 3.32 22.97
N SER A 123 -20.65 2.62 22.41
CA SER A 123 -20.39 1.55 21.44
C SER A 123 -19.87 2.12 20.12
N LEU A 124 -19.23 1.27 19.30
CA LEU A 124 -18.74 1.69 17.98
C LEU A 124 -19.88 2.20 17.07
N LYS A 125 -21.08 1.62 17.19
CA LYS A 125 -22.25 2.07 16.44
C LYS A 125 -22.71 3.46 16.90
N GLU A 126 -22.66 3.74 18.20
CA GLU A 126 -23.08 5.03 18.75
C GLU A 126 -22.07 6.13 18.41
N ILE A 127 -20.77 5.90 18.65
CA ILE A 127 -19.73 6.90 18.36
C ILE A 127 -19.71 7.28 16.88
N ARG A 128 -19.92 6.32 15.97
CA ARG A 128 -19.97 6.58 14.52
C ARG A 128 -21.11 7.50 14.07
N ASN A 129 -22.13 7.67 14.91
CA ASN A 129 -23.26 8.55 14.60
C ASN A 129 -23.08 9.98 15.13
N THR A 130 -22.06 10.24 15.96
CA THR A 130 -21.82 11.59 16.49
C THR A 130 -21.28 12.51 15.41
N GLU A 131 -21.41 13.83 15.64
CA GLU A 131 -20.92 14.82 14.69
C GLU A 131 -19.39 14.86 14.67
N GLU A 132 -18.74 14.63 15.81
CA GLU A 132 -17.28 14.57 15.95
C GLU A 132 -16.69 13.43 15.13
N PHE A 133 -17.34 12.25 15.09
CA PHE A 133 -16.87 11.16 14.24
C PHE A 133 -16.99 11.49 12.76
N LYS A 134 -18.13 12.06 12.33
CA LYS A 134 -18.34 12.43 10.92
C LYS A 134 -17.33 13.48 10.48
N ASP A 135 -17.07 14.46 11.32
CA ASP A 135 -16.12 15.54 11.04
C ASP A 135 -14.68 15.02 11.00
N PHE A 136 -14.26 14.27 12.03
CA PHE A 136 -12.97 13.58 12.08
C PHE A 136 -12.73 12.71 10.85
N ARG A 137 -13.69 11.84 10.51
CA ARG A 137 -13.59 10.90 9.39
C ARG A 137 -13.34 11.64 8.08
N ALA A 138 -14.17 12.63 7.75
CA ALA A 138 -14.05 13.34 6.49
C ALA A 138 -12.77 14.19 6.42
N LYS A 139 -12.41 14.88 7.52
CA LYS A 139 -11.22 15.74 7.56
C LYS A 139 -9.91 14.94 7.57
N MET A 140 -9.88 13.77 8.19
CA MET A 140 -8.73 12.86 8.09
C MET A 140 -8.50 12.36 6.66
N HIS A 141 -9.56 11.94 5.95
CA HIS A 141 -9.45 11.56 4.54
C HIS A 141 -9.04 12.75 3.66
N TYR A 142 -9.61 13.93 3.92
CA TYR A 142 -9.24 15.14 3.19
C TYR A 142 -7.77 15.48 3.37
N LEU A 143 -7.28 15.47 4.62
CA LEU A 143 -5.87 15.72 4.91
C LEU A 143 -4.98 14.70 4.21
N HIS A 144 -5.27 13.40 4.35
CA HIS A 144 -4.55 12.33 3.65
C HIS A 144 -4.44 12.59 2.13
N ASN A 145 -5.53 12.97 1.48
CA ASN A 145 -5.55 13.24 0.03
C ASN A 145 -4.87 14.55 -0.36
N ALA A 146 -4.84 15.54 0.53
CA ALA A 146 -4.16 16.82 0.31
C ALA A 146 -2.64 16.67 0.37
N LEU A 147 -2.10 15.86 1.27
CA LEU A 147 -0.64 15.75 1.48
C LEU A 147 0.16 15.42 0.21
N PRO A 148 -0.12 14.34 -0.55
CA PRO A 148 0.69 13.97 -1.72
C PRO A 148 0.57 14.97 -2.87
N GLY A 149 -0.48 15.79 -2.90
CA GLY A 149 -0.67 16.83 -3.90
C GLY A 149 -0.06 18.18 -3.53
N ASN A 150 0.51 18.33 -2.34
CA ASN A 150 1.07 19.58 -1.83
C ASN A 150 2.52 19.45 -1.36
N PHE A 151 2.95 18.24 -0.98
CA PHE A 151 4.23 17.99 -0.33
C PHE A 151 4.95 16.78 -0.94
N SER A 152 6.13 16.45 -0.42
CA SER A 152 6.91 15.31 -0.91
C SER A 152 6.18 13.99 -0.68
N ALA A 153 6.43 13.02 -1.57
CA ALA A 153 5.89 11.66 -1.42
C ALA A 153 6.36 11.01 -0.10
N GLU A 154 7.58 11.29 0.31
CA GLU A 154 8.12 10.82 1.59
C GLU A 154 7.30 11.33 2.78
N LEU A 155 7.00 12.63 2.82
CA LEU A 155 6.19 13.23 3.88
C LEU A 155 4.79 12.62 3.90
N ALA A 156 4.13 12.53 2.74
CA ALA A 156 2.77 12.00 2.66
C ALA A 156 2.70 10.54 3.13
N CYS A 157 3.63 9.68 2.71
CA CYS A 157 3.69 8.29 3.17
C CYS A 157 3.97 8.18 4.67
N LEU A 158 4.99 8.89 5.19
CA LEU A 158 5.37 8.79 6.59
C LEU A 158 4.29 9.32 7.53
N TRP A 159 3.55 10.36 7.13
CA TRP A 159 2.43 10.89 7.89
C TRP A 159 1.40 9.81 8.24
N GLU A 160 1.04 8.98 7.26
CA GLU A 160 0.09 7.88 7.44
C GLU A 160 0.64 6.80 8.38
N PHE A 161 1.92 6.46 8.24
CA PHE A 161 2.56 5.43 9.07
C PHE A 161 2.66 5.86 10.54
N TYR A 162 2.92 7.14 10.79
CA TYR A 162 3.10 7.66 12.15
C TYR A 162 1.84 7.54 13.01
N LEU A 163 0.65 7.35 12.41
CA LEU A 163 -0.58 7.06 13.13
C LEU A 163 -0.54 5.73 13.90
N LEU A 164 0.36 4.81 13.53
CA LEU A 164 0.60 3.54 14.21
C LEU A 164 1.62 3.63 15.36
N SER A 165 2.16 4.82 15.64
CA SER A 165 3.16 4.97 16.71
C SER A 165 2.61 4.55 18.07
N GLY A 166 3.46 3.95 18.90
CA GLY A 166 3.06 3.41 20.20
C GLY A 166 2.46 2.01 20.15
N MET A 167 2.14 1.47 18.96
CA MET A 167 1.80 0.05 18.80
C MET A 167 3.08 -0.80 18.71
N THR A 168 3.03 -2.01 19.25
CA THR A 168 4.03 -3.04 18.96
C THR A 168 3.88 -3.55 17.53
N LYS A 169 4.95 -4.09 16.95
CA LYS A 169 4.89 -4.72 15.61
C LYS A 169 3.82 -5.81 15.51
N ASP A 170 3.63 -6.60 16.58
CA ASP A 170 2.61 -7.66 16.60
C ASP A 170 1.18 -7.10 16.67
N GLU A 171 0.97 -5.99 17.39
CA GLU A 171 -0.30 -5.26 17.36
C GLU A 171 -0.59 -4.72 15.96
N VAL A 172 0.40 -4.15 15.27
CA VAL A 172 0.24 -3.68 13.88
C VAL A 172 -0.07 -4.83 12.92
N LYS A 173 0.61 -5.98 13.06
CA LYS A 173 0.32 -7.18 12.26
C LYS A 173 -1.10 -7.70 12.49
N SER A 174 -1.54 -7.73 13.74
CA SER A 174 -2.90 -8.16 14.10
C SER A 174 -3.94 -7.21 13.50
N LEU A 175 -3.71 -5.90 13.62
CA LEU A 175 -4.56 -4.88 13.02
C LEU A 175 -4.57 -4.98 11.48
N ALA A 176 -3.42 -5.22 10.86
CA ALA A 176 -3.30 -5.41 9.41
C ALA A 176 -4.08 -6.64 8.93
N LYS A 177 -4.07 -7.75 9.71
CA LYS A 177 -4.87 -8.95 9.41
C LYS A 177 -6.36 -8.62 9.43
N GLU A 178 -6.84 -8.01 10.51
CA GLU A 178 -8.26 -7.64 10.66
C GLU A 178 -8.73 -6.68 9.57
N ALA A 179 -7.93 -5.64 9.30
CA ALA A 179 -8.20 -4.68 8.25
C ALA A 179 -8.25 -5.37 6.87
N THR A 180 -7.28 -6.22 6.57
CA THR A 180 -7.23 -6.95 5.29
C THR A 180 -8.44 -7.85 5.11
N ASP A 181 -8.79 -8.66 6.12
CA ASP A 181 -9.96 -9.55 6.07
C ASP A 181 -11.25 -8.78 5.85
N THR A 182 -11.42 -7.67 6.56
CA THR A 182 -12.59 -6.80 6.42
C THR A 182 -12.67 -6.22 5.01
N LYS A 183 -11.55 -5.68 4.51
CA LYS A 183 -11.48 -4.98 3.22
C LYS A 183 -11.55 -5.92 2.01
N LEU A 184 -11.20 -7.19 2.17
CA LEU A 184 -11.48 -8.24 1.19
C LEU A 184 -12.99 -8.51 1.04
N GLY A 185 -13.76 -8.35 2.12
CA GLY A 185 -15.21 -8.52 2.13
C GLY A 185 -16.02 -7.30 1.68
N GLU A 186 -15.42 -6.11 1.68
CA GLU A 186 -16.08 -4.87 1.28
C GLU A 186 -16.15 -4.68 -0.25
N ALA A 187 -17.09 -3.86 -0.71
CA ALA A 187 -17.19 -3.46 -2.12
C ALA A 187 -15.97 -2.64 -2.55
N ILE A 188 -15.55 -2.82 -3.81
CA ILE A 188 -14.51 -2.01 -4.43
C ILE A 188 -15.12 -0.73 -4.98
N GLY A 189 -14.40 0.38 -4.79
CA GLY A 189 -14.65 1.63 -5.49
C GLY A 189 -14.72 2.85 -4.58
N ASP A 190 -15.12 3.96 -5.19
CA ASP A 190 -15.11 5.26 -4.56
C ASP A 190 -16.17 5.39 -3.45
N VAL A 191 -15.72 5.84 -2.29
CA VAL A 191 -16.59 6.21 -1.17
C VAL A 191 -16.49 7.71 -0.94
N ILE A 192 -17.65 8.37 -0.94
CA ILE A 192 -17.76 9.80 -0.63
C ILE A 192 -17.98 9.97 0.87
N VAL A 193 -17.21 10.86 1.47
CA VAL A 193 -17.38 11.30 2.86
C VAL A 193 -17.58 12.80 2.93
N GLU A 194 -18.47 13.25 3.82
CA GLU A 194 -18.76 14.66 4.07
C GLU A 194 -18.63 14.90 5.57
N SER A 195 -18.02 16.03 5.93
CA SER A 195 -17.77 16.42 7.33
C SER A 195 -19.03 16.96 7.99
N SER A 196 -18.97 17.29 9.29
CA SER A 196 -20.17 17.72 10.01
C SER A 196 -20.72 19.05 9.46
N ARG A 197 -22.04 19.12 9.34
CA ARG A 197 -22.79 20.35 9.00
C ARG A 197 -22.97 21.29 10.19
N VAL A 198 -22.71 20.80 11.40
CA VAL A 198 -22.94 21.54 12.66
C VAL A 198 -21.60 21.90 13.30
N LEU A 199 -20.65 20.97 13.30
CA LEU A 199 -19.28 21.18 13.79
C LEU A 199 -18.34 21.51 12.63
N THR A 200 -18.59 22.62 11.93
CA THR A 200 -17.81 22.95 10.73
C THR A 200 -16.35 23.28 11.03
N GLY A 201 -16.06 23.82 12.22
CA GLY A 201 -14.70 24.13 12.66
C GLY A 201 -14.01 25.22 11.82
N GLU A 202 -12.68 25.29 11.92
CA GLU A 202 -11.84 26.25 11.19
C GLU A 202 -11.66 25.89 9.72
N ALA A 203 -11.69 24.59 9.37
CA ALA A 203 -11.61 24.13 7.99
C ALA A 203 -12.93 24.30 7.23
N GLY A 204 -14.03 24.57 7.93
CA GLY A 204 -15.36 24.55 7.33
C GLY A 204 -15.76 23.13 6.91
N MET A 205 -16.82 23.04 6.11
CA MET A 205 -17.28 21.74 5.60
C MET A 205 -16.37 21.23 4.49
N VAL A 206 -15.96 19.97 4.60
CA VAL A 206 -15.20 19.29 3.55
C VAL A 206 -15.95 18.07 3.02
N ARG A 207 -15.68 17.77 1.76
CA ARG A 207 -16.12 16.53 1.10
C ARG A 207 -14.92 15.90 0.43
N GLU A 208 -14.75 14.61 0.62
CA GLU A 208 -13.62 13.85 0.08
C GLU A 208 -14.08 12.52 -0.52
N ILE A 209 -13.26 11.96 -1.42
CA ILE A 209 -13.45 10.65 -2.02
C ILE A 209 -12.21 9.79 -1.75
N TYR A 210 -12.39 8.55 -1.31
CA TYR A 210 -11.32 7.57 -1.24
C TYR A 210 -11.68 6.27 -1.96
N ASP A 211 -10.68 5.58 -2.49
CA ASP A 211 -10.82 4.26 -3.11
C ASP A 211 -10.83 3.17 -2.02
N ASN A 212 -11.88 2.35 -2.01
CA ASN A 212 -12.08 1.33 -0.99
C ASN A 212 -11.90 -0.08 -1.55
N GLY A 213 -11.41 -0.98 -0.69
CA GLY A 213 -11.48 -2.42 -0.88
C GLY A 213 -10.20 -3.03 -1.44
N LEU A 214 -10.03 -4.32 -1.14
CA LEU A 214 -8.89 -5.12 -1.56
C LEU A 214 -9.37 -6.37 -2.29
N ARG A 215 -8.60 -6.90 -3.24
CA ARG A 215 -8.79 -8.27 -3.75
C ARG A 215 -7.47 -9.00 -3.92
N ILE A 216 -7.49 -10.28 -3.61
CA ILE A 216 -6.45 -11.23 -4.00
C ILE A 216 -6.48 -11.40 -5.52
N ARG A 217 -5.31 -11.57 -6.14
CA ARG A 217 -5.17 -11.96 -7.54
C ARG A 217 -4.63 -13.39 -7.62
N PRO A 218 -5.51 -14.40 -7.82
CA PRO A 218 -5.07 -15.79 -7.95
C PRO A 218 -4.02 -16.00 -9.04
N GLU A 219 -4.09 -15.20 -10.12
CA GLU A 219 -3.12 -15.21 -11.20
C GLU A 219 -1.70 -14.86 -10.74
N MET A 220 -1.55 -13.87 -9.85
CA MET A 220 -0.26 -13.49 -9.26
C MET A 220 0.22 -14.53 -8.26
N ALA A 221 -0.68 -15.07 -7.43
CA ALA A 221 -0.35 -16.17 -6.52
C ALA A 221 0.16 -17.41 -7.28
N ASN A 222 -0.53 -17.80 -8.36
CA ASN A 222 -0.10 -18.89 -9.24
C ASN A 222 1.28 -18.62 -9.86
N LEU A 223 1.53 -17.40 -10.34
CA LEU A 223 2.84 -17.00 -10.85
C LEU A 223 3.95 -17.15 -9.79
N TYR A 224 3.70 -16.74 -8.54
CA TYR A 224 4.69 -16.86 -7.47
C TYR A 224 5.00 -18.32 -7.12
N HIS A 225 3.96 -19.16 -7.03
CA HIS A 225 4.16 -20.59 -6.81
C HIS A 225 4.93 -21.24 -7.95
N GLU A 226 4.64 -20.86 -9.19
CA GLU A 226 5.31 -21.44 -10.36
C GLU A 226 6.77 -21.00 -10.47
N LEU A 227 7.08 -19.73 -10.20
CA LEU A 227 8.47 -19.26 -10.09
C LEU A 227 9.25 -20.06 -9.04
N LYS A 228 8.70 -20.15 -7.81
CA LYS A 228 9.34 -20.88 -6.70
C LYS A 228 9.54 -22.37 -7.02
N ARG A 229 8.53 -23.03 -7.62
CA ARG A 229 8.61 -24.45 -8.01
C ARG A 229 9.69 -24.74 -9.05
N ASN A 230 10.10 -23.73 -9.82
CA ASN A 230 11.13 -23.83 -10.85
C ASN A 230 12.47 -23.21 -10.40
N GLY A 231 12.70 -23.05 -9.09
CA GLY A 231 13.97 -22.57 -8.56
C GLY A 231 14.27 -21.09 -8.83
N ILE A 232 13.22 -20.28 -9.03
CA ILE A 232 13.32 -18.83 -9.19
C ILE A 232 12.72 -18.15 -7.95
N ASP A 233 13.56 -17.43 -7.21
CA ASP A 233 13.13 -16.76 -5.97
C ASP A 233 12.22 -15.56 -6.28
N VAL A 234 11.24 -15.34 -5.40
CA VAL A 234 10.26 -14.24 -5.52
C VAL A 234 10.49 -13.25 -4.40
N TYR A 235 10.75 -12.00 -4.76
CA TYR A 235 10.91 -10.89 -3.82
C TYR A 235 9.79 -9.87 -3.97
N ILE A 236 9.33 -9.34 -2.83
CA ILE A 236 8.39 -8.22 -2.79
C ILE A 236 9.15 -6.96 -2.37
N ILE A 237 9.01 -5.89 -3.14
CA ILE A 237 9.49 -4.55 -2.78
C ILE A 237 8.32 -3.57 -2.83
N SER A 238 7.79 -3.21 -1.65
CA SER A 238 6.58 -2.37 -1.52
C SER A 238 6.89 -1.03 -0.84
N ALA A 239 6.11 0.00 -1.19
CA ALA A 239 6.14 1.29 -0.53
C ALA A 239 5.23 1.35 0.72
N SER A 240 4.48 0.30 1.02
CA SER A 240 3.68 0.18 2.24
C SER A 240 4.52 -0.32 3.42
N MET A 241 3.96 -0.29 4.63
CA MET A 241 4.69 -0.77 5.82
C MET A 241 4.97 -2.28 5.80
N GLN A 242 6.18 -2.65 6.24
CA GLN A 242 6.65 -4.03 6.31
C GLN A 242 5.65 -4.94 7.03
N GLU A 243 5.15 -4.53 8.20
CA GLU A 243 4.25 -5.34 9.02
C GLU A 243 2.97 -5.73 8.26
N LEU A 244 2.46 -4.85 7.38
CA LEU A 244 1.25 -5.10 6.59
C LEU A 244 1.54 -6.08 5.46
N ILE A 245 2.63 -5.84 4.73
CA ILE A 245 3.01 -6.68 3.58
C ILE A 245 3.38 -8.08 4.03
N GLU A 246 4.10 -8.23 5.15
CA GLU A 246 4.40 -9.53 5.74
C GLU A 246 3.11 -10.33 6.03
N VAL A 247 2.10 -9.70 6.63
CA VAL A 247 0.83 -10.38 6.91
C VAL A 247 0.15 -10.83 5.62
N PHE A 248 -0.01 -9.94 4.64
CA PHE A 248 -0.77 -10.25 3.45
C PHE A 248 -0.04 -11.23 2.51
N ALA A 249 1.28 -11.13 2.41
CA ALA A 249 2.06 -11.98 1.51
C ALA A 249 2.35 -13.39 2.05
N THR A 250 2.37 -13.57 3.38
CA THR A 250 2.81 -14.83 4.00
C THR A 250 1.68 -15.65 4.62
N ASP A 251 0.56 -15.03 5.02
CA ASP A 251 -0.56 -15.76 5.60
C ASP A 251 -1.21 -16.69 4.56
N LYS A 252 -1.32 -17.97 4.94
CA LYS A 252 -1.80 -19.03 4.05
C LYS A 252 -3.24 -18.84 3.58
N SER A 253 -4.05 -18.12 4.34
CA SER A 253 -5.44 -17.83 3.97
C SER A 253 -5.55 -16.95 2.72
N TYR A 254 -4.51 -16.18 2.37
CA TYR A 254 -4.49 -15.32 1.19
C TYR A 254 -3.89 -15.98 -0.06
N GLY A 255 -3.24 -17.14 0.10
CA GLY A 255 -2.80 -17.99 -1.01
C GLY A 255 -1.49 -17.61 -1.69
N TYR A 256 -0.81 -16.53 -1.31
CA TYR A 256 0.51 -16.16 -1.86
C TYR A 256 1.67 -16.98 -1.30
N ASN A 257 1.62 -17.30 0.01
CA ASN A 257 2.59 -18.16 0.72
C ASN A 257 4.07 -17.82 0.43
N LEU A 258 4.40 -16.53 0.42
CA LEU A 258 5.77 -16.07 0.24
C LEU A 258 6.59 -16.24 1.51
N ASP A 259 7.91 -16.24 1.35
CA ASP A 259 8.84 -16.32 2.48
C ASP A 259 9.09 -14.91 3.02
N VAL A 260 9.00 -14.74 4.34
CA VAL A 260 9.03 -13.44 5.00
C VAL A 260 10.36 -12.70 4.77
N GLU A 261 11.45 -13.44 4.65
CA GLU A 261 12.80 -12.95 4.37
C GLU A 261 12.97 -12.32 2.99
N ASN A 262 12.03 -12.57 2.07
CA ASN A 262 12.03 -12.03 0.72
C ASN A 262 11.12 -10.80 0.57
N ILE A 263 10.60 -10.27 1.69
CA ILE A 263 9.76 -9.08 1.72
C ILE A 263 10.59 -7.90 2.21
N TYR A 264 10.70 -6.88 1.36
CA TYR A 264 11.33 -5.60 1.68
C TYR A 264 10.30 -4.49 1.51
N ALA A 265 9.92 -3.84 2.60
CA ALA A 265 9.02 -2.70 2.56
C ALA A 265 9.44 -1.62 3.57
N MET A 266 8.66 -0.55 3.66
CA MET A 266 9.00 0.58 4.51
C MET A 266 8.95 0.20 5.99
N LYS A 267 9.92 0.69 6.78
CA LYS A 267 10.03 0.39 8.20
C LYS A 267 10.11 1.67 9.01
N LEU A 268 9.26 1.78 10.02
CA LEU A 268 9.52 2.72 11.11
C LEU A 268 10.59 2.14 12.04
N LYS A 269 11.28 3.02 12.76
CA LYS A 269 12.08 2.61 13.91
C LYS A 269 11.18 2.03 14.99
N SER A 270 11.77 1.23 15.86
CA SER A 270 11.09 0.68 17.02
C SER A 270 11.99 0.69 18.25
N THR A 271 11.39 0.69 19.43
CA THR A 271 12.09 0.46 20.70
C THR A 271 12.62 -0.99 20.77
N THR A 272 13.37 -1.31 21.83
CA THR A 272 13.81 -2.69 22.13
C THR A 272 12.65 -3.66 22.35
N ASP A 273 11.49 -3.14 22.75
CA ASP A 273 10.26 -3.92 22.96
C ASP A 273 9.38 -3.97 21.69
N ASN A 274 9.96 -3.67 20.52
CA ASN A 274 9.28 -3.63 19.23
C ASN A 274 8.10 -2.65 19.14
N ILE A 275 8.09 -1.59 19.96
CA ILE A 275 7.10 -0.52 19.87
C ILE A 275 7.51 0.46 18.78
N LEU A 276 6.64 0.70 17.80
CA LEU A 276 6.89 1.64 16.71
C LEU A 276 6.97 3.08 17.21
N ILE A 277 7.91 3.83 16.65
CA ILE A 277 8.06 5.26 16.90
C ILE A 277 7.83 6.05 15.61
N ASP A 278 7.47 7.32 15.73
CA ASP A 278 7.18 8.22 14.61
C ASP A 278 8.46 8.66 13.87
N GLU A 279 9.37 7.74 13.54
CA GLU A 279 10.59 8.01 12.80
C GLU A 279 10.88 6.87 11.82
N TYR A 280 11.22 7.20 10.58
CA TYR A 280 11.61 6.19 9.58
C TYR A 280 12.94 5.51 9.91
N ASN A 281 13.05 4.22 9.59
CA ASN A 281 14.29 3.46 9.68
C ASN A 281 15.06 3.47 8.35
N TYR A 282 16.07 4.33 8.25
CA TYR A 282 16.92 4.47 7.06
C TYR A 282 17.97 3.36 6.88
N ASP A 283 18.03 2.36 7.76
CA ASP A 283 18.86 1.16 7.52
C ASP A 283 18.36 0.40 6.28
N ILE A 284 17.06 0.47 6.01
CA ILE A 284 16.43 0.07 4.76
C ILE A 284 16.20 1.31 3.88
N PRO A 285 16.51 1.26 2.57
CA PRO A 285 16.16 2.34 1.65
C PRO A 285 14.67 2.70 1.75
N PHE A 286 14.32 3.94 1.44
CA PHE A 286 12.92 4.34 1.31
C PHE A 286 12.34 3.65 0.06
N THR A 287 11.61 2.54 0.22
CA THR A 287 11.24 1.57 -0.84
C THR A 287 10.18 2.09 -1.83
N GLN A 288 10.38 3.30 -2.34
CA GLN A 288 9.61 3.96 -3.37
C GLN A 288 10.57 4.65 -4.35
N ARG A 289 10.26 4.63 -5.65
CA ARG A 289 11.13 5.18 -6.71
C ARG A 289 12.53 4.58 -6.58
N GLU A 290 13.56 5.41 -6.53
CA GLU A 290 14.97 5.00 -6.47
C GLU A 290 15.28 3.97 -5.39
N GLY A 291 14.68 4.11 -4.20
CA GLY A 291 14.95 3.20 -3.10
C GLY A 291 14.49 1.76 -3.37
N LYS A 292 13.58 1.51 -4.32
CA LYS A 292 13.27 0.15 -4.79
C LYS A 292 14.49 -0.49 -5.49
N SER A 293 15.12 0.24 -6.41
CA SER A 293 16.34 -0.24 -7.07
C SER A 293 17.54 -0.31 -6.12
N GLU A 294 17.67 0.61 -5.15
CA GLU A 294 18.68 0.55 -4.10
C GLU A 294 18.52 -0.67 -3.22
N THR A 295 17.28 -1.06 -2.90
CA THR A 295 16.96 -2.27 -2.12
C THR A 295 17.45 -3.53 -2.82
N ILE A 296 17.21 -3.65 -4.13
CA ILE A 296 17.71 -4.75 -4.95
C ILE A 296 19.24 -4.79 -4.91
N ASN A 297 19.90 -3.64 -5.14
CA ASN A 297 21.36 -3.55 -5.14
C ASN A 297 21.98 -3.88 -3.78
N LYS A 298 21.38 -3.42 -2.68
CA LYS A 298 21.92 -3.53 -1.32
C LYS A 298 21.68 -4.92 -0.72
N PHE A 299 20.52 -5.53 -0.94
CA PHE A 299 20.10 -6.70 -0.18
C PHE A 299 19.87 -7.98 -1.00
N ILE A 300 19.73 -7.87 -2.32
CA ILE A 300 19.29 -8.99 -3.16
C ILE A 300 20.39 -9.44 -4.12
N LYS A 301 20.96 -8.54 -4.94
CA LYS A 301 21.88 -8.91 -6.04
C LYS A 301 23.07 -9.78 -5.62
N SER A 302 23.64 -9.53 -4.44
CA SER A 302 24.79 -10.29 -3.95
C SER A 302 24.50 -11.78 -3.76
N LYS A 303 23.22 -12.14 -3.51
CA LYS A 303 22.77 -13.54 -3.42
C LYS A 303 22.75 -14.25 -4.79
N TYR A 304 22.77 -13.49 -5.90
CA TYR A 304 22.62 -13.98 -7.27
C TYR A 304 23.83 -13.65 -8.17
N ASN A 305 25.03 -13.69 -7.59
CA ASN A 305 26.28 -13.41 -8.29
C ASN A 305 26.32 -12.01 -8.94
N GLY A 306 25.64 -11.03 -8.34
CA GLY A 306 25.58 -9.66 -8.84
C GLY A 306 24.59 -9.43 -9.98
N ARG A 307 23.81 -10.44 -10.38
CA ARG A 307 22.79 -10.32 -11.45
C ARG A 307 21.54 -9.60 -10.95
N GLY A 308 20.92 -8.82 -11.84
CA GLY A 308 19.60 -8.22 -11.66
C GLY A 308 18.45 -9.23 -11.73
N PRO A 309 17.21 -8.81 -11.42
CA PRO A 309 16.03 -9.65 -11.53
C PRO A 309 15.70 -9.96 -13.00
N ILE A 310 15.26 -11.17 -13.30
CA ILE A 310 14.88 -11.57 -14.67
C ILE A 310 13.49 -11.04 -15.06
N LEU A 311 12.66 -10.79 -14.07
CA LEU A 311 11.28 -10.31 -14.16
C LEU A 311 11.07 -9.25 -13.09
N VAL A 312 10.52 -8.10 -13.49
CA VAL A 312 10.07 -7.07 -12.57
C VAL A 312 8.61 -6.72 -12.86
N ALA A 313 7.79 -6.60 -11.82
CA ALA A 313 6.40 -6.17 -11.95
C ALA A 313 6.09 -4.92 -11.12
N GLY A 314 5.27 -4.04 -11.69
CA GLY A 314 4.81 -2.80 -11.05
C GLY A 314 3.59 -2.22 -11.75
N ASP A 315 2.98 -1.20 -11.14
CA ASP A 315 1.76 -0.56 -11.63
C ASP A 315 1.86 0.97 -11.69
N ALA A 316 2.85 1.56 -11.01
CA ALA A 316 2.94 3.00 -10.82
C ALA A 316 4.37 3.54 -10.97
N VAL A 317 4.47 4.88 -11.05
CA VAL A 317 5.76 5.60 -11.15
C VAL A 317 6.71 5.31 -9.97
N GLY A 318 6.17 4.86 -8.83
CA GLY A 318 6.97 4.37 -7.71
C GLY A 318 7.83 3.14 -8.04
N ASP A 319 7.50 2.40 -9.11
CA ASP A 319 8.17 1.16 -9.53
C ASP A 319 9.18 1.37 -10.65
N GLU A 320 9.18 2.55 -11.26
CA GLU A 320 9.90 2.84 -12.51
C GLU A 320 11.40 2.51 -12.40
N SER A 321 12.02 2.80 -11.25
CA SER A 321 13.45 2.54 -11.04
C SER A 321 13.78 1.04 -11.09
N MET A 322 12.96 0.19 -10.46
CA MET A 322 13.21 -1.25 -10.45
C MET A 322 12.81 -1.89 -11.78
N LEU A 323 11.83 -1.32 -12.49
CA LEU A 323 11.44 -1.77 -13.83
C LEU A 323 12.53 -1.48 -14.87
N THR A 324 13.22 -0.33 -14.79
CA THR A 324 14.03 0.13 -15.93
C THR A 324 15.54 -0.03 -15.75
N LYS A 325 16.07 -0.10 -14.53
CA LYS A 325 17.51 0.04 -14.27
C LYS A 325 18.36 -1.22 -14.42
N PHE A 326 17.75 -2.39 -14.50
CA PHE A 326 18.49 -3.66 -14.51
C PHE A 326 18.56 -4.21 -15.94
N GLU A 327 19.78 -4.28 -16.48
CA GLU A 327 20.04 -4.83 -17.81
C GLU A 327 19.71 -6.32 -17.93
N ASP A 328 19.83 -7.06 -16.82
CA ASP A 328 19.48 -8.48 -16.74
C ASP A 328 17.96 -8.74 -16.83
N THR A 329 17.11 -7.71 -16.68
CA THR A 329 15.66 -7.86 -16.71
C THR A 329 15.15 -8.05 -18.13
N GLU A 330 14.58 -9.22 -18.39
CA GLU A 330 14.04 -9.59 -19.70
C GLU A 330 12.57 -9.25 -19.87
N VAL A 331 11.80 -9.22 -18.77
CA VAL A 331 10.36 -8.99 -18.81
C VAL A 331 9.95 -7.94 -17.79
N LEU A 332 9.17 -6.96 -18.25
CA LEU A 332 8.53 -5.95 -17.40
C LEU A 332 7.02 -6.22 -17.36
N LEU A 333 6.52 -6.81 -16.28
CA LEU A 333 5.09 -7.04 -16.12
C LEU A 333 4.41 -5.77 -15.57
N ILE A 334 3.71 -5.05 -16.43
CA ILE A 334 3.06 -3.79 -16.07
C ILE A 334 1.58 -4.02 -15.83
N MET A 335 1.17 -3.91 -14.57
CA MET A 335 -0.23 -3.96 -14.16
C MET A 335 -0.88 -2.59 -14.46
N LYS A 336 -1.23 -2.38 -15.72
CA LYS A 336 -1.49 -1.04 -16.27
C LYS A 336 -2.64 -0.33 -15.57
N ARG A 337 -2.36 0.90 -15.15
CA ARG A 337 -3.33 1.89 -14.66
C ARG A 337 -3.39 3.09 -15.60
N GLU A 338 -4.52 3.77 -15.64
CA GLU A 338 -4.68 4.98 -16.44
C GLU A 338 -3.67 6.06 -16.02
N GLY A 339 -2.98 6.66 -16.99
CA GLY A 339 -1.98 7.72 -16.76
C GLY A 339 -0.73 7.32 -15.98
N LYS A 340 -0.47 6.02 -15.76
CA LYS A 340 0.71 5.52 -15.03
C LYS A 340 1.60 4.66 -15.92
N LEU A 341 2.93 4.85 -15.81
CA LEU A 341 3.94 4.07 -16.54
C LEU A 341 3.78 4.10 -18.08
N ASP A 342 3.21 5.18 -18.65
CA ASP A 342 2.96 5.26 -20.09
C ASP A 342 4.25 5.20 -20.93
N ASP A 343 5.35 5.73 -20.42
CA ASP A 343 6.64 5.66 -21.10
C ASP A 343 7.32 4.30 -20.95
N VAL A 344 7.27 3.70 -19.76
CA VAL A 344 7.78 2.33 -19.51
C VAL A 344 7.00 1.30 -20.33
N ALA A 345 5.70 1.51 -20.52
CA ALA A 345 4.84 0.65 -21.34
C ALA A 345 5.22 0.60 -22.82
N LYS A 346 6.09 1.50 -23.30
CA LYS A 346 6.62 1.49 -24.67
C LYS A 346 7.87 0.61 -24.81
N ASP A 347 8.47 0.17 -23.71
CA ASP A 347 9.63 -0.74 -23.73
C ASP A 347 9.25 -2.07 -24.40
N SER A 348 10.11 -2.59 -25.28
CA SER A 348 9.87 -3.87 -25.98
C SER A 348 9.74 -5.07 -25.04
N ARG A 349 10.26 -4.98 -23.81
CA ARG A 349 10.15 -5.99 -22.75
C ARG A 349 8.82 -5.93 -22.00
N ALA A 350 8.02 -4.89 -22.21
CA ALA A 350 6.81 -4.65 -21.45
C ALA A 350 5.68 -5.63 -21.83
N LEU A 351 5.17 -6.31 -20.81
CA LEU A 351 3.94 -7.09 -20.85
C LEU A 351 2.85 -6.30 -20.14
N ILE A 352 1.90 -5.78 -20.92
CA ILE A 352 0.81 -4.97 -20.40
C ILE A 352 -0.32 -5.89 -19.95
N GLN A 353 -0.64 -5.86 -18.66
CA GLN A 353 -1.78 -6.57 -18.10
C GLN A 353 -2.79 -5.57 -17.55
N LYS A 354 -4.00 -5.56 -18.12
CA LYS A 354 -5.10 -4.71 -17.68
C LYS A 354 -5.97 -5.42 -16.65
N ARG A 355 -6.87 -4.64 -16.05
CA ARG A 355 -7.88 -5.11 -15.11
C ARG A 355 -9.17 -4.31 -15.27
N ASN A 356 -10.27 -4.91 -14.83
CA ASN A 356 -11.51 -4.18 -14.62
C ASN A 356 -11.42 -3.43 -13.27
N ALA A 357 -11.48 -2.09 -13.31
CA ALA A 357 -11.31 -1.26 -12.11
C ALA A 357 -12.40 -1.47 -11.05
N GLN A 358 -13.63 -1.81 -11.46
CA GLN A 358 -14.77 -1.98 -10.57
C GLN A 358 -14.76 -3.33 -9.82
N THR A 359 -14.15 -4.35 -10.41
CA THR A 359 -14.12 -5.72 -9.83
C THR A 359 -12.74 -6.13 -9.34
N GLY A 360 -11.68 -5.45 -9.78
CA GLY A 360 -10.29 -5.80 -9.48
C GLY A 360 -9.74 -6.99 -10.26
N LEU A 361 -10.58 -7.64 -11.07
CA LEU A 361 -10.21 -8.83 -11.84
C LEU A 361 -9.35 -8.45 -13.03
N LEU A 362 -8.34 -9.28 -13.35
CA LEU A 362 -7.55 -9.10 -14.57
C LEU A 362 -8.44 -9.19 -15.82
N ASP A 363 -8.08 -8.42 -16.84
CA ASP A 363 -8.72 -8.46 -18.14
C ASP A 363 -7.84 -9.27 -19.11
N PRO A 364 -8.33 -10.39 -19.68
CA PRO A 364 -7.58 -11.16 -20.65
C PRO A 364 -7.42 -10.44 -22.00
N LYS A 365 -8.08 -9.30 -22.20
CA LYS A 365 -8.00 -8.47 -23.41
C LYS A 365 -7.10 -7.26 -23.17
N ASN A 366 -6.41 -6.83 -24.22
CA ASN A 366 -5.67 -5.56 -24.25
C ASN A 366 -6.51 -4.42 -24.77
#